data_AF-A0A534LXR7-F1
#
_entry.id   AF-A0A534LXR7-F1
#
_cell.length_a   1.000
_cell.length_b   1.000
_cell.length_c   1.000
_cell.angle_alpha   90.00
_cell.angle_beta   90.00
_cell.angle_gamma   90.00
#
_symmetry.space_group_name_H-M   'P 1'
#
loop_
_entity.id
_entity.type
_entity.pdbx_description
1 polymer ?
#
loop_
_entity_poly.entity_id
_entity_poly.type
_entity_poly.pdbx_seq_one_letter_code
_entity_poly.pdbx_strand_id
1 'polypeptide(L)'
;MSVRVDDLPACSACGGKVFPVVLCNTCGAVTILRNARSLERMARCADCGQVNPWQLICDQCHTQFPAPAGLAGLASPSVDPPTDVASPTPRPIRRIKGDIDRHAVMDLLKVLGLDASRAQALIDRGYDAPWKIARAKEDQLARIPEVGPIAARKMVASFHLLNYAPPKRTKESVAQDEYECPLCGCVTSAFSSDCLECGAPFDEEEMEEDIRRAFAQEGSAALIAFYDGRLAKRPDDAEMLYARGLLLDSVGRVDAAVTSLDLAVSLAPDAKKIKVAQLRLQAKLFQRPGAATKLRSTASSLLDDVAWDEEVAQLDRVITQAERECPQCGAAVPAEMALCPSCGLRLSPPT
;
A
#
# COMPACT_ATOMS: atom_id res chain seq x y z
N MET A 1 6.79 24.60 -29.14
CA MET A 1 6.13 25.86 -28.72
C MET A 1 6.47 26.08 -27.26
N SER A 2 7.02 27.24 -26.89
CA SER A 2 7.36 27.57 -25.50
C SER A 2 6.30 28.51 -24.92
N VAL A 3 5.87 28.27 -23.69
CA VAL A 3 4.93 29.12 -22.93
C VAL A 3 5.74 30.14 -22.13
N ARG A 4 5.37 31.42 -22.17
CA ARG A 4 5.93 32.43 -21.27
C ARG A 4 5.23 32.34 -19.92
N VAL A 5 6.01 32.32 -18.85
CA VAL A 5 5.49 32.11 -17.49
C VAL A 5 4.69 33.33 -17.00
N ASP A 6 5.03 34.53 -17.49
CA ASP A 6 4.29 35.75 -17.17
C ASP A 6 2.89 35.81 -17.81
N ASP A 7 2.66 35.02 -18.87
CA ASP A 7 1.38 34.95 -19.60
C ASP A 7 0.45 33.85 -19.04
N LEU A 8 0.82 33.22 -17.93
CA LEU A 8 0.00 32.18 -17.31
C LEU A 8 -1.26 32.78 -16.66
N PRO A 9 -2.43 32.14 -16.83
CA PRO A 9 -3.66 32.63 -16.26
C PRO A 9 -3.62 32.58 -14.73
N ALA A 10 -4.37 33.46 -14.07
CA ALA A 10 -4.59 33.36 -12.63
C ALA A 10 -5.27 32.03 -12.27
N CYS A 11 -5.07 31.58 -11.04
CA CYS A 11 -5.67 30.35 -10.54
C CYS A 11 -7.20 30.38 -10.68
N SER A 12 -7.78 29.41 -11.38
CA SER A 12 -9.22 29.33 -11.58
C SER A 12 -10.02 29.04 -10.29
N ALA A 13 -9.35 28.56 -9.24
CA ALA A 13 -9.99 28.24 -7.96
C ALA A 13 -10.02 29.42 -6.96
N CYS A 14 -9.00 30.27 -6.93
CA CYS A 14 -8.87 31.34 -5.92
C CYS A 14 -8.38 32.70 -6.47
N GLY A 15 -8.06 32.80 -7.75
CA GLY A 15 -7.50 34.02 -8.36
C GLY A 15 -6.01 34.28 -8.02
N GLY A 16 -5.37 33.42 -7.22
CA GLY A 16 -3.95 33.50 -6.88
C GLY A 16 -3.00 33.26 -8.05
N LYS A 17 -1.69 33.50 -7.84
CA LYS A 17 -0.68 33.32 -8.89
C LYS A 17 -0.36 31.83 -9.05
N VAL A 18 -0.14 31.39 -10.28
CA VAL A 18 0.25 30.00 -10.58
C VAL A 18 1.69 29.94 -11.04
N PHE A 19 2.37 28.87 -10.66
CA PHE A 19 3.76 28.63 -11.00
C PHE A 19 3.92 27.25 -11.65
N PRO A 20 4.84 27.10 -12.61
CA PRO A 20 5.19 25.80 -13.14
C PRO A 20 5.86 24.93 -12.06
N VAL A 21 5.47 23.66 -11.97
CA VAL A 21 6.03 22.66 -11.07
C VAL A 21 6.41 21.41 -11.86
N VAL A 22 7.58 20.87 -11.57
CA VAL A 22 8.08 19.61 -12.11
C VAL A 22 8.00 18.56 -11.02
N LEU A 23 7.32 17.46 -11.31
CA LEU A 23 7.32 16.25 -10.49
C LEU A 23 8.23 15.23 -11.17
N CYS A 24 9.39 14.95 -10.57
CA CYS A 24 10.34 14.03 -11.18
C CYS A 24 9.91 12.58 -10.99
N ASN A 25 9.62 11.89 -12.09
CA ASN A 25 9.25 10.48 -12.08
C ASN A 25 10.43 9.51 -11.83
N THR A 26 11.66 10.04 -11.72
CA THR A 26 12.87 9.25 -11.42
C THR A 26 13.32 9.39 -9.98
N CYS A 27 13.51 10.62 -9.48
CA CYS A 27 14.00 10.85 -8.12
C CYS A 27 12.92 11.31 -7.13
N GLY A 28 11.67 11.49 -7.58
CA GLY A 28 10.56 11.93 -6.73
C GLY A 28 10.59 13.42 -6.34
N ALA A 29 11.61 14.17 -6.77
CA ALA A 29 11.74 15.58 -6.39
C ALA A 29 10.62 16.45 -7.01
N VAL A 30 10.18 17.42 -6.20
CA VAL A 30 9.18 18.43 -6.60
C VAL A 30 9.88 19.77 -6.72
N THR A 31 9.97 20.31 -7.94
CA THR A 31 10.64 21.59 -8.20
C THR A 31 9.64 22.63 -8.70
N ILE A 32 9.44 23.72 -7.96
CA ILE A 32 8.65 24.87 -8.41
C ILE A 32 9.56 25.84 -9.15
N LEU A 33 9.32 26.07 -10.44
CA LEU A 33 10.12 26.90 -11.32
C LEU A 33 9.73 28.38 -11.22
N ARG A 34 9.96 28.99 -10.05
CA ARG A 34 9.57 30.39 -9.75
C ARG A 34 10.26 31.43 -10.65
N ASN A 35 11.46 31.11 -11.13
CA ASN A 35 12.32 32.03 -11.90
C ASN A 35 12.33 31.72 -13.41
N ALA A 36 11.54 30.74 -13.88
CA ALA A 36 11.47 30.43 -15.29
C ALA A 36 10.76 31.56 -16.04
N ARG A 37 11.37 32.06 -17.12
CA ARG A 37 10.77 33.10 -17.99
C ARG A 37 9.95 32.49 -19.12
N SER A 38 10.41 31.35 -19.63
CA SER A 38 9.76 30.58 -20.69
C SER A 38 10.01 29.10 -20.49
N LEU A 39 8.99 28.28 -20.72
CA LEU A 39 9.08 26.83 -20.60
C LEU A 39 8.57 26.15 -21.86
N GLU A 40 9.37 25.20 -22.36
CA GLU A 40 8.91 24.22 -23.34
C GLU A 40 8.06 23.15 -22.67
N ARG A 41 7.52 22.17 -23.41
CA ARG A 41 6.61 21.15 -22.85
C ARG A 41 7.21 20.33 -21.70
N MET A 42 8.52 20.19 -21.69
CA MET A 42 9.24 19.41 -20.69
C MET A 42 10.30 20.28 -20.05
N ALA A 43 10.53 20.06 -18.76
CA ALA A 43 11.52 20.78 -17.98
C ALA A 43 12.44 19.78 -17.28
N ARG A 44 13.71 20.14 -17.11
CA ARG A 44 14.67 19.30 -16.39
C ARG A 44 14.43 19.41 -14.89
N CYS A 45 14.44 18.27 -14.22
CA CYS A 45 14.52 18.21 -12.77
C CYS A 45 15.81 18.89 -12.30
N ALA A 46 15.72 19.74 -11.27
CA ALA A 46 16.87 20.44 -10.73
C ALA A 46 17.86 19.50 -10.02
N ASP A 47 17.38 18.38 -9.49
CA ASP A 47 18.17 17.47 -8.68
C ASP A 47 18.88 16.39 -9.50
N CYS A 48 18.17 15.69 -10.39
CA CYS A 48 18.73 14.60 -11.18
C CYS A 48 18.89 14.90 -12.67
N GLY A 49 18.46 16.08 -13.13
CA GLY A 49 18.58 16.50 -14.54
C GLY A 49 17.63 15.81 -15.52
N GLN A 50 16.81 14.85 -15.06
CA GLN A 50 15.85 14.12 -15.88
C GLN A 50 14.78 15.05 -16.43
N VAL A 51 14.44 14.88 -17.71
CA VAL A 51 13.43 15.71 -18.39
C VAL A 51 12.03 15.16 -18.08
N ASN A 52 11.19 16.00 -17.49
CA ASN A 52 9.86 15.64 -17.02
C ASN A 52 8.81 16.60 -17.59
N PRO A 53 7.54 16.17 -17.75
CA PRO A 53 6.45 17.11 -17.97
C PRO A 53 6.28 18.00 -16.73
N TRP A 54 5.80 19.22 -16.92
CA TRP A 54 5.49 20.14 -15.84
C TRP A 54 3.98 20.43 -15.79
N GLN A 55 3.53 20.84 -14.62
CA GLN A 55 2.15 21.23 -14.32
C GLN A 55 2.17 22.62 -13.69
N LEU A 56 1.00 23.19 -13.42
CA LEU A 56 0.88 24.45 -12.68
C LEU A 56 0.48 24.16 -11.23
N ILE A 57 1.02 24.90 -10.28
CA ILE A 57 0.60 24.91 -8.89
C ILE A 57 0.27 26.34 -8.45
N CYS A 58 -0.85 26.52 -7.76
CA CYS A 58 -1.19 27.82 -7.16
C CYS A 58 -0.41 28.02 -5.86
N ASP A 59 0.14 29.21 -5.64
CA ASP A 59 0.86 29.54 -4.41
C ASP A 59 -0.04 29.83 -3.18
N GLN A 60 -1.34 30.07 -3.40
CA GLN A 60 -2.30 30.34 -2.32
C GLN A 60 -3.08 29.10 -1.89
N CYS A 61 -3.65 28.36 -2.85
CA CYS A 61 -4.52 27.21 -2.56
C CYS A 61 -3.88 25.85 -2.86
N HIS A 62 -2.64 25.83 -3.38
CA HIS A 62 -1.89 24.62 -3.74
C HIS A 62 -2.59 23.68 -4.74
N THR A 63 -3.69 24.11 -5.38
CA THR A 63 -4.35 23.35 -6.42
C THR A 63 -3.43 23.20 -7.62
N GLN A 64 -3.36 21.98 -8.16
CA GLN A 64 -2.57 21.65 -9.34
C GLN A 64 -3.43 21.68 -10.60
N PHE A 65 -2.88 22.22 -11.68
CA PHE A 65 -3.55 22.31 -12.97
C PHE A 65 -2.64 21.75 -14.07
N PRO A 66 -3.20 21.16 -15.14
CA PRO A 66 -2.41 20.74 -16.29
C PRO A 66 -1.74 21.96 -16.96
N ALA A 67 -0.62 21.73 -17.66
CA ALA A 67 0.00 22.75 -18.48
C ALA A 67 -0.95 23.21 -19.62
N PRO A 68 -0.88 24.47 -20.08
CA PRO A 68 -1.80 25.02 -21.08
C PRO A 68 -1.82 24.24 -22.40
N ALA A 69 -3.03 24.03 -22.94
CA ALA A 69 -3.26 23.30 -24.18
C ALA A 69 -2.85 24.13 -25.42
N GLY A 70 -1.57 24.03 -25.78
CA GLY A 70 -0.98 24.59 -27.00
C GLY A 70 0.28 23.83 -27.47
N LEU A 71 0.45 22.60 -26.98
CA LEU A 71 1.65 21.76 -27.11
C LEU A 71 1.33 20.37 -27.68
N ALA A 72 0.20 20.26 -28.38
CA ALA A 72 -0.26 19.06 -29.05
C ALA A 72 0.35 18.95 -30.45
N GLY A 73 1.18 17.94 -30.67
CA GLY A 73 1.76 17.68 -31.99
C GLY A 73 3.00 16.80 -31.93
N LEU A 74 2.78 15.49 -31.76
CA LEU A 74 3.40 14.41 -32.53
C LEU A 74 2.89 13.10 -31.92
N ALA A 75 2.16 12.35 -32.75
CA ALA A 75 1.85 10.96 -32.50
C ALA A 75 3.15 10.21 -32.21
N SER A 76 3.15 9.39 -31.16
CA SER A 76 4.18 8.39 -30.95
C SER A 76 4.31 7.53 -32.23
N PRO A 77 5.52 7.14 -32.67
CA PRO A 77 5.63 6.11 -33.68
C PRO A 77 4.89 4.88 -33.15
N SER A 78 4.05 4.30 -34.01
CA SER A 78 3.43 3.01 -33.77
C SER A 78 4.52 1.97 -33.59
N VAL A 79 4.93 1.77 -32.34
CA VAL A 79 5.44 0.47 -31.90
C VAL A 79 4.23 -0.44 -32.00
N ASP A 80 4.32 -1.46 -32.85
CA ASP A 80 3.33 -2.51 -32.92
C ASP A 80 2.96 -2.92 -31.49
N PRO A 81 1.66 -3.01 -31.15
CA PRO A 81 1.27 -3.25 -29.78
C PRO A 81 1.89 -4.58 -29.33
N PRO A 82 2.68 -4.61 -28.25
CA PRO A 82 2.81 -5.86 -27.54
C PRO A 82 1.38 -6.20 -27.11
N THR A 83 0.96 -7.39 -27.52
CA THR A 83 -0.29 -8.05 -27.18
C THR A 83 -0.83 -7.58 -25.82
N ASP A 84 -2.01 -6.98 -25.87
CA ASP A 84 -2.96 -6.68 -24.80
C ASP A 84 -2.61 -7.33 -23.43
N VAL A 85 -1.67 -6.72 -22.69
CA VAL A 85 -1.60 -6.88 -21.24
C VAL A 85 -2.32 -5.66 -20.70
N ALA A 86 -3.59 -5.85 -20.35
CA ALA A 86 -4.42 -4.84 -19.73
C ALA A 86 -3.65 -4.21 -18.56
N SER A 87 -3.18 -2.97 -18.72
CA SER A 87 -2.59 -2.23 -17.63
C SER A 87 -3.68 -2.03 -16.57
N PRO A 88 -3.53 -2.54 -15.34
CA PRO A 88 -4.59 -2.50 -14.35
C PRO A 88 -4.88 -1.03 -14.03
N THR A 89 -6.16 -0.66 -14.00
CA THR A 89 -6.61 0.60 -13.42
C THR A 89 -5.96 0.76 -12.03
N PRO A 90 -5.38 1.93 -11.70
CA PRO A 90 -4.70 2.13 -10.43
C PRO A 90 -5.67 1.84 -9.28
N ARG A 91 -5.26 0.96 -8.35
CA ARG A 91 -6.10 0.57 -7.22
C ARG A 91 -6.23 1.75 -6.25
N PRO A 92 -7.40 2.01 -5.66
CA PRO A 92 -7.55 3.01 -4.62
C PRO A 92 -6.68 2.67 -3.40
N ILE A 93 -6.19 3.69 -2.71
CA ILE A 93 -5.30 3.55 -1.55
C ILE A 93 -6.15 3.48 -0.28
N ARG A 94 -5.84 2.55 0.62
CA ARG A 94 -6.44 2.46 1.96
C ARG A 94 -6.06 3.66 2.81
N ARG A 95 -6.93 4.03 3.74
CA ARG A 95 -6.56 4.93 4.84
C ARG A 95 -6.00 4.13 6.02
N ILE A 96 -4.98 4.67 6.67
CA ILE A 96 -4.46 4.11 7.93
C ILE A 96 -5.37 4.56 9.07
N LYS A 97 -5.61 3.67 10.04
CA LYS A 97 -6.40 4.00 11.22
C LYS A 97 -5.77 5.14 12.01
N GLY A 98 -6.52 6.22 12.18
CA GLY A 98 -6.07 7.43 12.86
C GLY A 98 -5.28 8.40 11.97
N ASP A 99 -5.12 8.10 10.68
CA ASP A 99 -4.64 9.09 9.72
C ASP A 99 -5.74 10.14 9.50
N ILE A 100 -5.41 11.39 9.77
CA ILE A 100 -6.36 12.49 9.71
C ILE A 100 -6.23 13.12 8.33
N ASP A 101 -7.22 12.90 7.47
CA ASP A 101 -7.34 13.68 6.25
C ASP A 101 -7.49 15.17 6.63
N ARG A 102 -6.57 16.00 6.13
CA ARG A 102 -6.58 17.45 6.36
C ARG A 102 -7.87 18.12 5.87
N HIS A 103 -8.62 17.46 4.99
CA HIS A 103 -9.92 17.92 4.50
C HIS A 103 -11.11 17.38 5.31
N ALA A 104 -10.91 16.39 6.21
CA ALA A 104 -11.99 15.80 7.00
C ALA A 104 -12.73 16.83 7.85
N VAL A 105 -12.02 17.79 8.46
CA VAL A 105 -12.64 18.88 9.23
C VAL A 105 -13.60 19.66 8.32
N MET A 106 -13.19 19.99 7.09
CA MET A 106 -14.02 20.76 6.16
C MET A 106 -15.26 20.00 5.71
N ASP A 107 -15.14 18.69 5.52
CA ASP A 107 -16.28 17.84 5.18
C ASP A 107 -17.26 17.70 6.35
N LEU A 108 -16.76 17.63 7.58
CA LEU A 108 -17.59 17.56 8.77
C LEU A 108 -18.32 18.86 9.08
N LEU A 109 -17.74 20.03 8.78
CA LEU A 109 -18.40 21.33 8.97
C LEU A 109 -19.72 21.47 8.19
N LYS A 110 -19.98 20.62 7.20
CA LYS A 110 -21.26 20.54 6.48
C LYS A 110 -22.42 20.01 7.35
N VAL A 111 -22.12 19.32 8.47
CA VAL A 111 -23.11 18.78 9.41
C VAL A 111 -23.53 19.87 10.39
N LEU A 112 -24.84 20.15 10.53
CA LEU A 112 -25.29 21.21 11.44
C LEU A 112 -24.98 20.84 12.90
N GLY A 113 -24.49 21.84 13.63
CA GLY A 113 -24.07 21.66 15.02
C GLY A 113 -22.58 21.38 15.20
N LEU A 114 -21.81 21.23 14.12
CA LEU A 114 -20.35 21.15 14.16
C LEU A 114 -19.71 22.52 13.93
N ASP A 115 -18.78 22.86 14.82
CA ASP A 115 -17.77 23.89 14.62
C ASP A 115 -16.39 23.20 14.52
N ALA A 116 -15.34 23.95 14.21
CA ALA A 116 -14.01 23.39 14.02
C ALA A 116 -13.49 22.63 15.25
N SER A 117 -13.84 23.09 16.46
CA SER A 117 -13.43 22.43 17.71
C SER A 117 -14.15 21.10 17.90
N ARG A 118 -15.47 21.05 17.68
CA ARG A 118 -16.25 19.81 17.76
C ARG A 118 -15.87 18.81 16.66
N ALA A 119 -15.65 19.30 15.44
CA ALA A 119 -15.22 18.47 14.33
C ALA A 119 -13.86 17.82 14.64
N GLN A 120 -12.90 18.57 15.17
CA GLN A 120 -11.61 18.02 15.60
C GLN A 120 -11.78 16.97 16.71
N ALA A 121 -12.57 17.27 17.75
CA ALA A 121 -12.80 16.35 18.86
C ALA A 121 -13.46 15.01 18.44
N LEU A 122 -14.23 15.05 17.36
CA LEU A 122 -14.82 13.87 16.70
C LEU A 122 -13.79 13.09 15.89
N ILE A 123 -13.00 13.78 15.07
CA ILE A 123 -11.90 13.19 14.29
C ILE A 123 -10.90 12.47 15.21
N ASP A 124 -10.51 13.11 16.31
CA ASP A 124 -9.56 12.55 17.29
C ASP A 124 -10.10 11.26 17.94
N ARG A 125 -11.42 11.01 17.84
CA ARG A 125 -12.11 9.81 18.32
C ARG A 125 -12.53 8.86 17.20
N GLY A 126 -12.03 9.07 15.98
CA GLY A 126 -12.27 8.23 14.82
C GLY A 126 -13.55 8.55 14.03
N TYR A 127 -14.28 9.60 14.38
CA TYR A 127 -15.44 10.10 13.62
C TYR A 127 -15.01 11.09 12.53
N ASP A 128 -14.12 10.65 11.65
CA ASP A 128 -13.48 11.46 10.61
C ASP A 128 -14.29 11.63 9.32
N ALA A 129 -15.47 11.02 9.24
CA ALA A 129 -16.34 11.08 8.08
C ALA A 129 -17.81 11.24 8.49
N PRO A 130 -18.63 11.96 7.69
CA PRO A 130 -20.05 12.15 8.00
C PRO A 130 -20.81 10.84 8.24
N TRP A 131 -20.48 9.78 7.48
CA TRP A 131 -21.12 8.47 7.59
C TRP A 131 -20.85 7.79 8.95
N LYS A 132 -19.66 7.98 9.53
CA LYS A 132 -19.30 7.45 10.87
C LYS A 132 -20.11 8.13 11.95
N ILE A 133 -20.36 9.43 11.80
CA ILE A 133 -21.22 10.21 12.72
C ILE A 133 -22.69 9.78 12.56
N ALA A 134 -23.17 9.65 11.32
CA ALA A 134 -24.55 9.26 11.05
C ALA A 134 -24.93 7.89 11.65
N ARG A 135 -23.94 6.99 11.82
CA ARG A 135 -24.11 5.68 12.43
C ARG A 135 -23.93 5.65 13.94
N ALA A 136 -23.33 6.70 14.52
CA ALA A 136 -23.10 6.77 15.95
C ALA A 136 -24.41 6.95 16.70
N LYS A 137 -24.52 6.35 17.90
CA LYS A 137 -25.66 6.62 18.79
C LYS A 137 -25.57 8.04 19.33
N GLU A 138 -26.71 8.74 19.46
CA GLU A 138 -26.77 10.08 20.07
C GLU A 138 -26.04 10.11 21.42
N ASP A 139 -26.25 9.10 22.27
CA ASP A 139 -25.59 8.99 23.57
C ASP A 139 -24.07 8.86 23.50
N GLN A 140 -23.52 8.24 22.46
CA GLN A 140 -22.06 8.13 22.29
C GLN A 140 -21.46 9.48 21.93
N LEU A 141 -22.10 10.21 21.02
CA LEU A 141 -21.69 11.54 20.61
C LEU A 141 -21.84 12.54 21.77
N ALA A 142 -22.92 12.44 22.54
CA ALA A 142 -23.22 13.34 23.66
C ALA A 142 -22.19 13.26 24.80
N ARG A 143 -21.50 12.12 24.95
CA ARG A 143 -20.45 11.92 25.96
C ARG A 143 -19.13 12.62 25.61
N ILE A 144 -18.97 13.08 24.37
CA ILE A 144 -17.78 13.82 23.96
C ILE A 144 -17.89 15.23 24.57
N PRO A 145 -16.95 15.65 25.44
CA PRO A 145 -17.06 16.91 26.19
C PRO A 145 -17.30 18.14 25.31
N GLU A 146 -16.63 18.20 24.16
CA GLU A 146 -16.70 19.31 23.21
C GLU A 146 -18.05 19.34 22.46
N VAL A 147 -18.67 18.18 22.25
CA VAL A 147 -19.94 18.02 21.53
C VAL A 147 -21.12 18.27 22.48
N GLY A 148 -21.20 17.49 23.56
CA GLY A 148 -22.31 17.54 24.50
C GLY A 148 -23.67 17.09 23.91
N PRO A 149 -24.72 17.01 24.74
CA PRO A 149 -26.01 16.42 24.33
C PRO A 149 -26.76 17.25 23.29
N ILE A 150 -26.66 18.58 23.37
CA ILE A 150 -27.40 19.48 22.46
C ILE A 150 -26.82 19.39 21.04
N ALA A 151 -25.49 19.41 20.89
CA ALA A 151 -24.88 19.31 19.56
C ALA A 151 -25.05 17.90 18.99
N ALA A 152 -24.91 16.84 19.81
CA ALA A 152 -25.17 15.48 19.39
C ALA A 152 -26.58 15.29 18.79
N ARG A 153 -27.61 15.82 19.45
CA ARG A 153 -28.98 15.79 18.93
C ARG A 153 -29.14 16.55 17.62
N LYS A 154 -28.52 17.73 17.52
CA LYS A 154 -28.52 18.53 16.28
C LYS A 154 -27.84 17.76 15.14
N MET A 155 -26.72 17.10 15.40
CA MET A 155 -26.00 16.31 14.40
C MET A 155 -26.86 15.16 13.88
N VAL A 156 -27.45 14.36 14.77
CA VAL A 156 -28.34 13.24 14.38
C VAL A 156 -29.56 13.74 13.60
N ALA A 157 -30.21 14.81 14.07
CA ALA A 157 -31.31 15.44 13.35
C ALA A 157 -30.90 15.99 11.97
N SER A 158 -29.67 16.47 11.82
CA SER A 158 -29.17 17.01 10.55
C SER A 158 -29.12 15.95 9.46
N PHE A 159 -28.72 14.73 9.78
CA PHE A 159 -28.70 13.64 8.78
C PHE A 159 -30.11 13.28 8.30
N HIS A 160 -31.10 13.34 9.19
CA HIS A 160 -32.51 13.18 8.81
C HIS A 160 -33.01 14.32 7.92
N LEU A 161 -32.60 15.57 8.19
CA LEU A 161 -33.00 16.74 7.40
C LEU A 161 -32.30 16.81 6.03
N LEU A 162 -31.06 16.35 5.95
CA LEU A 162 -30.26 16.32 4.73
C LEU A 162 -30.61 15.15 3.79
N ASN A 163 -31.60 14.32 4.14
CA ASN A 163 -31.89 13.04 3.47
C ASN A 163 -30.62 12.21 3.23
N TYR A 164 -29.69 12.26 4.19
CA TYR A 164 -28.45 11.52 4.07
C TYR A 164 -28.76 10.04 4.22
N ALA A 165 -28.79 9.34 3.09
CA ALA A 165 -28.91 7.90 3.01
C ALA A 165 -27.54 7.34 2.59
N PRO A 166 -26.86 6.55 3.44
CA PRO A 166 -25.64 5.91 3.04
C PRO A 166 -25.90 5.02 1.79
N PRO A 167 -24.95 4.93 0.86
CA PRO A 167 -25.10 4.10 -0.32
C PRO A 167 -25.35 2.65 0.12
N LYS A 168 -26.43 2.06 -0.39
CA LYS A 168 -26.73 0.65 -0.13
C LYS A 168 -25.81 -0.22 -0.94
N ARG A 169 -24.75 -0.75 -0.33
CA ARG A 169 -23.79 -1.63 -1.00
C ARG A 169 -24.21 -3.07 -0.77
N THR A 170 -24.02 -3.91 -1.78
CA THR A 170 -24.19 -5.36 -1.60
C THR A 170 -22.89 -5.97 -1.10
N LYS A 171 -22.98 -7.10 -0.40
CA LYS A 171 -21.80 -7.84 0.07
C LYS A 171 -20.89 -8.22 -1.09
N GLU A 172 -21.48 -8.59 -2.23
CA GLU A 172 -20.77 -8.96 -3.45
C GLU A 172 -20.01 -7.79 -4.07
N SER A 173 -20.53 -6.56 -3.96
CA SER A 173 -19.82 -5.35 -4.39
C SER A 173 -18.60 -5.09 -3.52
N VAL A 174 -18.76 -5.14 -2.19
CA VAL A 174 -17.66 -4.92 -1.24
C VAL A 174 -16.61 -6.03 -1.34
N ALA A 175 -17.04 -7.28 -1.55
CA ALA A 175 -16.17 -8.43 -1.78
C ALA A 175 -15.37 -8.34 -3.08
N GLN A 176 -15.71 -7.39 -3.96
CA GLN A 176 -14.94 -7.15 -5.15
C GLN A 176 -13.88 -6.09 -4.86
N ASP A 177 -14.17 -4.96 -4.23
CA ASP A 177 -13.23 -3.83 -4.14
C ASP A 177 -11.76 -4.19 -3.85
N GLU A 178 -10.89 -3.76 -4.75
CA GLU A 178 -9.43 -3.92 -4.62
C GLU A 178 -8.83 -2.62 -4.12
N TYR A 179 -7.91 -2.71 -3.18
CA TYR A 179 -7.20 -1.58 -2.61
C TYR A 179 -5.70 -1.87 -2.49
N GLU A 180 -4.92 -0.83 -2.25
CA GLU A 180 -3.50 -0.92 -1.92
C GLU A 180 -3.19 -0.31 -0.55
N CYS A 181 -2.26 -0.95 0.16
CA CYS A 181 -1.71 -0.41 1.39
C CYS A 181 -0.86 0.84 1.10
N PRO A 182 -1.13 2.01 1.72
CA PRO A 182 -0.36 3.24 1.49
C PRO A 182 1.13 3.12 1.84
N LEU A 183 1.49 2.23 2.77
CA LEU A 183 2.87 2.10 3.25
C LEU A 183 3.76 1.18 2.42
N CYS A 184 3.22 0.05 1.93
CA CYS A 184 4.03 -0.99 1.26
C CYS A 184 3.49 -1.40 -0.12
N GLY A 185 2.33 -0.87 -0.54
CA GLY A 185 1.69 -1.22 -1.80
C GLY A 185 1.09 -2.63 -1.83
N CYS A 186 0.99 -3.34 -0.71
CA CYS A 186 0.35 -4.66 -0.65
C CYS A 186 -1.13 -4.56 -1.05
N VAL A 187 -1.56 -5.47 -1.93
CA VAL A 187 -2.94 -5.52 -2.41
C VAL A 187 -3.85 -6.10 -1.32
N THR A 188 -4.94 -5.40 -1.03
CA THR A 188 -5.88 -5.71 0.05
C THR A 188 -7.33 -5.50 -0.39
N SER A 189 -8.27 -5.99 0.42
CA SER A 189 -9.71 -5.80 0.22
C SER A 189 -10.27 -4.62 1.03
N ALA A 190 -11.52 -4.25 0.76
CA ALA A 190 -12.27 -3.24 1.53
C ALA A 190 -12.43 -3.59 3.02
N PHE A 191 -12.43 -4.88 3.36
CA PHE A 191 -12.82 -5.40 4.67
C PHE A 191 -11.65 -5.98 5.47
N SER A 192 -10.42 -5.91 4.95
CA SER A 192 -9.23 -6.23 5.74
C SER A 192 -9.05 -5.20 6.85
N SER A 193 -8.81 -5.65 8.08
CA SER A 193 -8.53 -4.77 9.21
C SER A 193 -7.10 -4.24 9.19
N ASP A 194 -6.16 -5.03 8.68
CA ASP A 194 -4.74 -4.74 8.73
C ASP A 194 -4.06 -5.17 7.41
N CYS A 195 -2.88 -4.61 7.15
CA CYS A 195 -2.05 -5.02 6.03
C CYS A 195 -1.38 -6.37 6.30
N LEU A 196 -1.47 -7.31 5.36
CA LEU A 196 -0.85 -8.64 5.48
C LEU A 196 0.69 -8.61 5.43
N GLU A 197 1.28 -7.56 4.87
CA GLU A 197 2.74 -7.44 4.72
C GLU A 197 3.38 -6.64 5.86
N CYS A 198 2.91 -5.42 6.11
CA CYS A 198 3.51 -4.52 7.11
C CYS A 198 2.73 -4.43 8.42
N GLY A 199 1.56 -5.06 8.54
CA GLY A 199 0.73 -5.02 9.75
C GLY A 199 0.06 -3.67 10.04
N ALA A 200 0.10 -2.73 9.08
CA ALA A 200 -0.53 -1.42 9.27
C ALA A 200 -2.05 -1.55 9.47
N PRO A 201 -2.64 -0.95 10.52
CA PRO A 201 -4.06 -1.00 10.74
C PRO A 201 -4.76 -0.08 9.74
N PHE A 202 -5.76 -0.61 9.05
CA PHE A 202 -6.58 0.17 8.15
C PHE A 202 -7.77 0.78 8.88
N ASP A 203 -8.13 1.97 8.42
CA ASP A 203 -9.39 2.57 8.81
C ASP A 203 -10.58 1.86 8.13
N GLU A 204 -11.76 2.02 8.69
CA GLU A 204 -12.97 1.36 8.19
C GLU A 204 -13.46 2.01 6.89
N GLU A 205 -13.81 1.18 5.90
CA GLU A 205 -14.48 1.64 4.68
C GLU A 205 -16.00 1.71 4.88
N GLU A 206 -16.63 2.55 4.07
CA GLU A 206 -18.08 2.74 4.09
C GLU A 206 -18.79 1.49 3.54
N MET A 207 -19.32 0.67 4.46
CA MET A 207 -20.17 -0.49 4.18
C MET A 207 -21.15 -0.75 5.33
N GLU A 208 -22.30 -1.37 5.07
CA GLU A 208 -23.31 -1.70 6.07
C GLU A 208 -22.76 -2.53 7.23
N GLU A 209 -23.33 -2.34 8.42
CA GLU A 209 -22.90 -3.02 9.65
C GLU A 209 -23.08 -4.54 9.57
N ASP A 210 -24.17 -5.02 8.97
CA ASP A 210 -24.41 -6.45 8.81
C ASP A 210 -23.39 -7.08 7.84
N ILE A 211 -22.98 -6.35 6.80
CA ILE A 211 -21.94 -6.77 5.86
C ILE A 211 -20.58 -6.82 6.56
N ARG A 212 -20.24 -5.78 7.31
CA ARG A 212 -19.00 -5.72 8.11
C ARG A 212 -18.93 -6.91 9.09
N ARG A 213 -20.03 -7.19 9.80
CA ARG A 213 -20.14 -8.34 10.72
C ARG A 213 -20.00 -9.67 9.98
N ALA A 214 -20.59 -9.82 8.80
CA ALA A 214 -20.46 -11.03 8.01
C ALA A 214 -18.99 -11.28 7.63
N PHE A 215 -18.27 -10.26 7.15
CA PHE A 215 -16.83 -10.38 6.86
C PHE A 215 -16.00 -10.67 8.10
N ALA A 216 -16.30 -10.02 9.24
CA ALA A 216 -15.62 -10.29 10.50
C ALA A 216 -15.84 -11.72 11.01
N GLN A 217 -17.03 -12.30 10.80
CA GLN A 217 -17.34 -13.69 11.15
C GLN A 217 -16.62 -14.69 10.25
N GLU A 218 -16.48 -14.38 8.96
CA GLU A 218 -15.75 -15.22 8.00
C GLU A 218 -14.23 -15.11 8.16
N GLY A 219 -13.75 -13.94 8.62
CA GLY A 219 -12.35 -13.67 8.88
C GLY A 219 -11.46 -13.97 7.67
N SER A 220 -10.47 -14.84 7.86
CA SER A 220 -9.54 -15.23 6.80
C SER A 220 -10.21 -15.97 5.63
N ALA A 221 -11.35 -16.63 5.83
CA ALA A 221 -12.05 -17.33 4.76
C ALA A 221 -12.58 -16.36 3.70
N ALA A 222 -13.10 -15.20 4.13
CA ALA A 222 -13.53 -14.14 3.22
C ALA A 222 -12.36 -13.56 2.41
N LEU A 223 -11.20 -13.37 3.05
CA LEU A 223 -10.00 -12.89 2.37
C LEU A 223 -9.47 -13.92 1.34
N ILE A 224 -9.48 -15.21 1.67
CA ILE A 224 -9.11 -16.27 0.71
C ILE A 224 -10.06 -16.23 -0.49
N ALA A 225 -11.38 -16.16 -0.26
CA ALA A 225 -12.37 -16.09 -1.33
C ALA A 225 -12.20 -14.82 -2.20
N PHE A 226 -11.84 -13.69 -1.59
CA PHE A 226 -11.49 -12.47 -2.30
C PHE A 226 -10.31 -12.69 -3.25
N TYR A 227 -9.18 -13.18 -2.75
CA TYR A 227 -7.99 -13.39 -3.58
C TYR A 227 -8.22 -14.45 -4.66
N ASP A 228 -8.84 -15.59 -4.32
CA ASP A 228 -9.17 -16.64 -5.28
C ASP A 228 -10.11 -16.11 -6.38
N GLY A 229 -11.12 -15.32 -6.01
CA GLY A 229 -12.05 -14.71 -6.96
C GLY A 229 -11.40 -13.66 -7.88
N ARG A 230 -10.43 -12.89 -7.37
CA ARG A 230 -9.65 -11.94 -8.18
C ARG A 230 -8.69 -12.66 -9.12
N LEU A 231 -8.01 -13.71 -8.66
CA LEU A 231 -7.10 -14.51 -9.47
C LEU A 231 -7.83 -15.36 -10.51
N ALA A 232 -9.07 -15.78 -10.27
CA ALA A 232 -9.89 -16.45 -11.29
C ALA A 232 -10.16 -15.54 -12.50
N LYS A 233 -10.19 -14.22 -12.30
CA LYS A 233 -10.36 -13.23 -13.37
C LYS A 233 -9.03 -12.79 -13.98
N ARG A 234 -7.99 -12.67 -13.15
CA ARG A 234 -6.63 -12.22 -13.52
C ARG A 234 -5.60 -13.17 -12.92
N PRO A 235 -5.35 -14.33 -13.56
CA PRO A 235 -4.47 -15.36 -13.00
C PRO A 235 -2.98 -14.96 -13.02
N ASP A 236 -2.64 -13.94 -13.80
CA ASP A 236 -1.31 -13.40 -14.03
C ASP A 236 -1.00 -12.13 -13.21
N ASP A 237 -1.80 -11.81 -12.19
CA ASP A 237 -1.53 -10.70 -11.27
C ASP A 237 -0.56 -11.13 -10.16
N ALA A 238 0.74 -10.86 -10.38
CA ALA A 238 1.82 -11.22 -9.46
C ALA A 238 1.66 -10.63 -8.05
N GLU A 239 1.15 -9.40 -7.95
CA GLU A 239 0.92 -8.70 -6.67
C GLU A 239 -0.24 -9.33 -5.89
N MET A 240 -1.29 -9.77 -6.60
CA MET A 240 -2.41 -10.51 -6.00
C MET A 240 -1.98 -11.90 -5.52
N LEU A 241 -1.16 -12.61 -6.30
CA LEU A 241 -0.57 -13.90 -5.91
C LEU A 241 0.36 -13.78 -4.70
N TYR A 242 1.11 -12.68 -4.63
CA TYR A 242 1.96 -12.34 -3.50
C TYR A 242 1.15 -12.13 -2.22
N ALA A 243 0.16 -11.23 -2.24
CA ALA A 243 -0.71 -10.96 -1.08
C ALA A 243 -1.46 -12.21 -0.62
N ARG A 244 -1.95 -13.03 -1.56
CA ARG A 244 -2.55 -14.33 -1.25
C ARG A 244 -1.56 -15.28 -0.56
N GLY A 245 -0.31 -15.31 -1.01
CA GLY A 245 0.76 -16.11 -0.39
C GLY A 245 0.97 -15.73 1.08
N LEU A 246 1.03 -14.42 1.37
CA LEU A 246 1.13 -13.91 2.75
C LEU A 246 -0.07 -14.30 3.61
N LEU A 247 -1.29 -14.17 3.07
CA LEU A 247 -2.50 -14.61 3.79
C LEU A 247 -2.44 -16.10 4.11
N LEU A 248 -2.09 -16.95 3.13
CA LEU A 248 -2.06 -18.39 3.30
C LEU A 248 -0.99 -18.83 4.32
N ASP A 249 0.16 -18.17 4.36
CA ASP A 249 1.17 -18.37 5.40
C ASP A 249 0.61 -17.99 6.78
N SER A 250 -0.05 -16.83 6.89
CA SER A 250 -0.63 -16.36 8.17
C SER A 250 -1.67 -17.33 8.76
N VAL A 251 -2.40 -18.07 7.93
CA VAL A 251 -3.38 -19.08 8.35
C VAL A 251 -2.80 -20.50 8.42
N GLY A 252 -1.49 -20.67 8.25
CA GLY A 252 -0.80 -21.96 8.33
C GLY A 252 -0.96 -22.89 7.12
N ARG A 253 -1.51 -22.42 6.01
CA ARG A 253 -1.63 -23.19 4.75
C ARG A 253 -0.35 -23.06 3.91
N VAL A 254 0.76 -23.51 4.50
CA VAL A 254 2.12 -23.24 4.01
C VAL A 254 2.37 -23.77 2.59
N ASP A 255 1.92 -24.99 2.26
CA ASP A 255 2.12 -25.55 0.90
C ASP A 255 1.41 -24.71 -0.19
N ALA A 256 0.21 -24.23 0.11
CA ALA A 256 -0.54 -23.37 -0.79
C ALA A 256 0.07 -21.96 -0.89
N ALA A 257 0.66 -21.46 0.20
CA ALA A 257 1.41 -20.21 0.21
C ALA A 257 2.67 -20.30 -0.68
N VAL A 258 3.43 -21.40 -0.58
CA VAL A 258 4.60 -21.64 -1.46
C VAL A 258 4.17 -21.65 -2.92
N THR A 259 3.12 -22.41 -3.24
CA THR A 259 2.59 -22.47 -4.61
C THR A 259 2.21 -21.08 -5.13
N SER A 260 1.56 -20.26 -4.29
CA SER A 260 1.17 -18.89 -4.65
C SER A 260 2.39 -18.00 -4.92
N LEU A 261 3.41 -18.07 -4.05
CA LEU A 261 4.63 -17.28 -4.18
C LEU A 261 5.52 -17.75 -5.34
N ASP A 262 5.58 -19.05 -5.62
CA ASP A 262 6.31 -19.60 -6.77
C ASP A 262 5.73 -19.05 -8.09
N LEU A 263 4.40 -19.02 -8.20
CA LEU A 263 3.71 -18.40 -9.34
C LEU A 263 3.99 -16.90 -9.41
N ALA A 264 3.91 -16.19 -8.29
CA ALA A 264 4.20 -14.75 -8.24
C ALA A 264 5.63 -14.41 -8.70
N VAL A 265 6.63 -15.19 -8.27
CA VAL A 265 8.04 -15.04 -8.69
C VAL A 265 8.21 -15.35 -10.18
N SER A 266 7.47 -16.33 -10.72
CA SER A 266 7.55 -16.66 -12.15
C SER A 266 7.05 -15.52 -13.05
N LEU A 267 6.08 -14.75 -12.58
CA LEU A 267 5.48 -13.62 -13.30
C LEU A 267 6.27 -12.32 -13.09
N ALA A 268 6.82 -12.11 -11.89
CA ALA A 268 7.60 -10.93 -11.54
C ALA A 268 8.97 -11.34 -10.95
N PRO A 269 9.89 -11.87 -11.78
CA PRO A 269 11.16 -12.41 -11.33
C PRO A 269 12.09 -11.34 -10.76
N ASP A 270 11.85 -10.04 -10.99
CA ASP A 270 12.68 -8.95 -10.44
C ASP A 270 12.10 -8.35 -9.15
N ALA A 271 10.90 -8.77 -8.73
CA ALA A 271 10.25 -8.26 -7.54
C ALA A 271 10.90 -8.82 -6.26
N LYS A 272 11.80 -8.03 -5.66
CA LYS A 272 12.56 -8.41 -4.46
C LYS A 272 11.66 -8.83 -3.29
N LYS A 273 10.56 -8.10 -3.03
CA LYS A 273 9.63 -8.40 -1.91
C LYS A 273 9.03 -9.81 -2.00
N ILE A 274 8.68 -10.25 -3.21
CA ILE A 274 8.09 -11.57 -3.44
C ILE A 274 9.13 -12.67 -3.20
N LYS A 275 10.36 -12.47 -3.69
CA LYS A 275 11.48 -13.37 -3.40
C LYS A 275 11.72 -13.46 -1.90
N VAL A 276 11.82 -12.34 -1.18
CA VAL A 276 12.05 -12.33 0.27
C VAL A 276 10.96 -13.11 1.01
N ALA A 277 9.69 -12.91 0.70
CA ALA A 277 8.61 -13.70 1.31
C ALA A 277 8.71 -15.19 0.99
N GLN A 278 9.07 -15.55 -0.25
CA GLN A 278 9.31 -16.94 -0.64
C GLN A 278 10.46 -17.54 0.16
N LEU A 279 11.56 -16.81 0.34
CA LEU A 279 12.71 -17.24 1.14
C LEU A 279 12.33 -17.43 2.61
N ARG A 280 11.59 -16.49 3.21
CA ARG A 280 11.09 -16.60 4.59
C ARG A 280 10.18 -17.82 4.77
N LEU A 281 9.30 -18.08 3.80
CA LEU A 281 8.39 -19.22 3.84
C LEU A 281 9.14 -20.55 3.65
N GLN A 282 10.08 -20.59 2.71
CA GLN A 282 10.96 -21.73 2.55
C GLN A 282 11.77 -21.97 3.82
N ALA A 283 12.33 -20.93 4.45
CA ALA A 283 13.02 -20.96 5.74
C ALA A 283 12.18 -21.62 6.85
N LYS A 284 10.88 -21.29 6.96
CA LYS A 284 9.95 -21.96 7.87
C LYS A 284 9.78 -23.46 7.56
N LEU A 285 9.85 -23.83 6.28
CA LEU A 285 9.75 -25.21 5.80
C LEU A 285 11.06 -26.02 5.93
N PHE A 286 12.14 -25.50 6.52
CA PHE A 286 13.48 -26.15 6.64
C PHE A 286 13.56 -27.37 7.56
N GLN A 287 12.62 -28.28 7.41
CA GLN A 287 12.87 -29.71 7.55
C GLN A 287 13.19 -30.37 6.19
N ARG A 288 13.67 -29.63 5.15
CA ARG A 288 13.99 -30.20 3.82
C ARG A 288 15.34 -29.74 3.24
N PRO A 289 16.28 -30.66 2.92
CA PRO A 289 17.71 -30.36 2.71
C PRO A 289 18.11 -29.74 1.35
N GLY A 290 17.18 -29.43 0.44
CA GLY A 290 17.48 -28.87 -0.89
C GLY A 290 17.32 -27.35 -1.02
N ALA A 291 16.57 -26.72 -0.11
CA ALA A 291 16.24 -25.30 -0.21
C ALA A 291 17.38 -24.39 0.27
N ALA A 292 18.33 -24.88 1.09
CA ALA A 292 19.33 -24.05 1.79
C ALA A 292 20.27 -23.35 0.80
N THR A 293 20.67 -24.07 -0.24
CA THR A 293 21.59 -23.58 -1.25
C THR A 293 20.93 -22.52 -2.12
N LYS A 294 19.64 -22.72 -2.45
CA LYS A 294 18.83 -21.76 -3.21
C LYS A 294 18.53 -20.51 -2.37
N LEU A 295 18.27 -20.66 -1.07
CA LEU A 295 18.16 -19.55 -0.11
C LEU A 295 19.45 -18.72 -0.06
N ARG A 296 20.60 -19.36 0.12
CA ARG A 296 21.89 -18.67 0.19
C ARG A 296 22.22 -17.91 -1.09
N SER A 297 22.01 -18.51 -2.26
CA SER A 297 22.29 -17.84 -3.55
C SER A 297 21.35 -16.68 -3.83
N THR A 298 20.07 -16.81 -3.47
CA THR A 298 19.08 -15.73 -3.67
C THR A 298 19.26 -14.60 -2.66
N ALA A 299 19.54 -14.91 -1.39
CA ALA A 299 19.94 -13.91 -0.41
C ALA A 299 21.19 -13.15 -0.87
N SER A 300 22.24 -13.86 -1.30
CA SER A 300 23.46 -13.26 -1.85
C SER A 300 23.20 -12.34 -3.05
N SER A 301 22.24 -12.66 -3.91
CA SER A 301 21.86 -11.83 -5.05
C SER A 301 21.00 -10.62 -4.68
N LEU A 302 20.34 -10.62 -3.52
CA LEU A 302 19.51 -9.51 -3.02
C LEU A 302 20.34 -8.50 -2.21
N LEU A 303 21.49 -8.92 -1.68
CA LEU A 303 22.35 -8.17 -0.76
C LEU A 303 23.22 -7.08 -1.41
N ASP A 304 23.10 -6.86 -2.72
CA ASP A 304 23.87 -5.80 -3.41
C ASP A 304 23.33 -4.37 -3.15
N ASP A 305 22.20 -4.19 -2.45
CA ASP A 305 21.65 -2.86 -2.09
C ASP A 305 21.55 -2.67 -0.55
N VAL A 306 22.18 -1.59 -0.06
CA VAL A 306 22.65 -1.31 1.32
C VAL A 306 21.55 -0.96 2.34
N ALA A 307 20.55 -1.84 2.56
CA ALA A 307 19.53 -1.59 3.60
C ALA A 307 19.08 -2.84 4.38
N TRP A 308 19.93 -3.88 4.45
CA TRP A 308 19.52 -5.23 4.87
C TRP A 308 20.26 -5.82 6.07
N ASP A 309 21.04 -5.03 6.81
CA ASP A 309 21.92 -5.59 7.87
C ASP A 309 21.16 -6.17 9.07
N GLU A 310 19.99 -5.62 9.46
CA GLU A 310 19.27 -6.07 10.66
C GLU A 310 18.51 -7.39 10.46
N GLU A 311 17.81 -7.56 9.34
CA GLU A 311 17.09 -8.80 9.05
C GLU A 311 18.06 -9.94 8.69
N VAL A 312 19.18 -9.62 8.03
CA VAL A 312 20.27 -10.57 7.78
C VAL A 312 20.89 -11.02 9.09
N ALA A 313 21.22 -10.09 10.00
CA ALA A 313 21.78 -10.44 11.30
C ALA A 313 20.82 -11.29 12.16
N GLN A 314 19.51 -11.20 11.93
CA GLN A 314 18.53 -12.05 12.59
C GLN A 314 18.49 -13.45 11.96
N LEU A 315 18.56 -13.56 10.63
CA LEU A 315 18.66 -14.85 9.93
C LEU A 315 19.98 -15.57 10.24
N ASP A 316 21.09 -14.82 10.26
CA ASP A 316 22.43 -15.34 10.57
C ASP A 316 22.49 -15.89 12.00
N ARG A 317 21.82 -15.24 12.95
CA ARG A 317 21.69 -15.74 14.33
C ARG A 317 20.92 -17.06 14.40
N VAL A 318 19.86 -17.22 13.61
CA VAL A 318 19.09 -18.48 13.56
C VAL A 318 19.90 -19.59 12.90
N ILE A 319 20.68 -19.28 11.87
CA ILE A 319 21.57 -20.23 11.18
C ILE A 319 22.74 -20.65 12.10
N THR A 320 23.41 -19.68 12.73
CA THR A 320 24.60 -19.93 13.57
C THR A 320 24.27 -20.74 14.83
N GLN A 321 23.08 -20.55 15.42
CA GLN A 321 22.63 -21.35 16.57
C GLN A 321 22.42 -22.84 16.24
N ALA A 322 22.28 -23.19 14.95
CA ALA A 322 22.14 -24.56 14.48
C ALA A 322 23.46 -25.17 14.01
N GLU A 323 24.60 -24.47 14.11
CA GLU A 323 25.90 -24.97 13.66
C GLU A 323 26.75 -25.52 14.81
N ARG A 324 27.51 -26.58 14.50
CA ARG A 324 28.53 -27.20 15.35
C ARG A 324 29.87 -27.21 14.63
N GLU A 325 30.96 -27.21 15.37
CA GLU A 325 32.28 -27.36 14.76
C GLU A 325 32.59 -28.83 14.46
N CYS A 326 33.09 -29.09 13.25
CA CYS A 326 33.61 -30.40 12.88
C CYS A 326 34.87 -30.71 13.69
N PRO A 327 34.92 -31.82 14.44
CA PRO A 327 36.06 -32.14 15.31
C PRO A 327 37.35 -32.49 14.53
N GLN A 328 37.26 -32.77 13.23
CA GLN A 328 38.44 -33.11 12.42
C GLN A 328 39.05 -31.92 11.68
N CYS A 329 38.23 -31.01 11.17
CA CYS A 329 38.72 -29.91 10.33
C CYS A 329 38.34 -28.51 10.82
N GLY A 330 37.59 -28.41 11.93
CA GLY A 330 37.17 -27.12 12.51
C GLY A 330 36.16 -26.34 11.67
N ALA A 331 35.63 -26.92 10.59
CA ALA A 331 34.62 -26.26 9.77
C ALA A 331 33.29 -26.17 10.55
N ALA A 332 32.58 -25.06 10.41
CA ALA A 332 31.19 -24.96 10.87
C ALA A 332 30.32 -25.90 10.04
N VAL A 333 29.58 -26.78 10.71
CA VAL A 333 28.70 -27.78 10.09
C VAL A 333 27.34 -27.74 10.78
N PRO A 334 26.22 -27.71 10.05
CA PRO A 334 24.89 -27.79 10.66
C PRO A 334 24.74 -29.03 11.56
N ALA A 335 24.04 -28.88 12.68
CA ALA A 335 23.91 -29.89 13.72
C ALA A 335 23.25 -31.18 13.22
N GLU A 336 22.29 -31.10 12.30
CA GLU A 336 21.63 -32.26 11.68
C GLU A 336 22.47 -32.99 10.60
N MET A 337 23.61 -32.45 10.19
CA MET A 337 24.37 -32.98 9.07
C MET A 337 25.24 -34.18 9.50
N ALA A 338 24.95 -35.36 8.97
CA ALA A 338 25.62 -36.62 9.33
C ALA A 338 27.04 -36.77 8.76
N LEU A 339 27.45 -35.90 7.83
CA LEU A 339 28.77 -35.92 7.17
C LEU A 339 29.30 -34.50 7.05
N CYS A 340 30.55 -34.24 7.46
CA CYS A 340 31.19 -32.95 7.25
C CYS A 340 31.42 -32.72 5.74
N PRO A 341 30.88 -31.63 5.15
CA PRO A 341 31.05 -31.36 3.72
C PRO A 341 32.49 -31.00 3.33
N SER A 342 33.31 -30.54 4.27
CA SER A 342 34.70 -30.14 4.01
C SER A 342 35.70 -31.31 4.04
N CYS A 343 35.45 -32.34 4.84
CA CYS A 343 36.41 -33.45 5.02
C CYS A 343 35.81 -34.85 4.92
N GLY A 344 34.49 -34.98 4.78
CA GLY A 344 33.80 -36.27 4.65
C GLY A 344 33.64 -37.06 5.95
N LEU A 345 34.01 -36.50 7.11
CA LEU A 345 33.86 -37.16 8.41
C LEU A 345 32.39 -37.44 8.74
N ARG A 346 32.04 -38.64 9.20
CA ARG A 346 30.72 -38.90 9.80
C ARG A 346 30.58 -38.25 11.17
N LEU A 347 29.53 -37.45 11.35
CA LEU A 347 29.27 -36.69 12.57
C LEU A 347 28.07 -37.30 13.33
N SER A 348 28.25 -37.60 14.62
CA SER A 348 27.21 -38.17 15.50
C SER A 348 26.08 -37.17 15.74
N PRO A 349 24.79 -37.52 15.72
CA PRO A 349 23.71 -36.56 16.00
C PRO A 349 23.85 -35.94 17.41
N PRO A 350 23.45 -34.67 17.62
CA PRO A 350 23.44 -34.07 18.95
C PRO A 350 22.49 -34.84 19.87
N THR A 351 22.92 -35.11 21.11
CA THR A 351 22.09 -35.74 22.16
C THR A 351 21.08 -34.79 22.76
#